data_AF-A0A4P7F567-F1
#
_entry.id   AF-A0A4P7F567-F1
#
_cell.length_a   1.000
_cell.length_b   1.000
_cell.length_c   1.000
_cell.angle_alpha   90.00
_cell.angle_beta   90.00
_cell.angle_gamma   90.00
#
_symmetry.space_group_name_H-M   'P 1'
#
loop_
_entity.id
_entity.type
_entity.pdbx_description
1 polymer ?
#
loop_
_entity_poly.entity_id
_entity_poly.type
_entity_poly.pdbx_seq_one_letter_code
_entity_poly.pdbx_strand_id
1 'polypeptide(L)'
;MPLIYEPSLVLLSLLIAIQGSYVGLRIALQIKGSHGSTRRLLLAGAACSLAVGIWGMHFIGMLAARLPVSVNYLVLPTLLSFLVCVLVVGVALEAVSLWPRTYFTLAAAPIVMGGGIVTMHYTGMWALHASAHMVHDFRLVGASIVISIAASAAALWLTFNERRRPSLFVCALLLGLAISGMHYTAMAGAAFYPLTNMIPPSSPAVSPDLLAIVVAFVAFALSGVFLLTFVPEQSSQTPGRAEALQPLEAVSFATEWVQAGQAGEAPRAEPPAVFAEPPSTQVPKMLPIEREGIKLSISPEHIFAVQADAHYTSVFDGLQSFFCPLAIGEVEEQLAGGPFLRVHRSHLINLDRVKCVRRAGDNTIAELTGLLPRTVPVSRAKFNELRTVLQNRTMTGD
;
A
#
# COMPACT_ATOMS: atom_id res chain seq x y z
N MET A 1 43.79 -6.85 -9.34
CA MET A 1 43.65 -7.56 -8.05
C MET A 1 42.20 -7.50 -7.63
N PRO A 2 41.64 -8.54 -6.97
CA PRO A 2 40.28 -8.48 -6.45
C PRO A 2 40.16 -7.40 -5.37
N LEU A 3 39.05 -6.68 -5.35
CA LEU A 3 38.77 -5.66 -4.34
C LEU A 3 38.51 -6.30 -2.97
N ILE A 4 39.08 -5.70 -1.93
CA ILE A 4 38.80 -6.09 -0.53
C ILE A 4 37.69 -5.18 -0.02
N TYR A 5 36.72 -5.76 0.68
CA TYR A 5 35.55 -5.04 1.18
C TYR A 5 35.50 -4.99 2.70
N GLU A 6 35.04 -3.87 3.24
CA GLU A 6 34.66 -3.73 4.64
C GLU A 6 33.28 -4.35 4.89
N PRO A 7 33.16 -5.46 5.65
CA PRO A 7 31.91 -6.19 5.78
C PRO A 7 30.77 -5.37 6.39
N SER A 8 31.07 -4.45 7.30
CA SER A 8 30.09 -3.59 7.95
C SER A 8 29.43 -2.62 6.97
N LEU A 9 30.21 -2.02 6.06
CA LEU A 9 29.71 -1.13 5.02
C LEU A 9 28.95 -1.90 3.94
N VAL A 10 29.39 -3.12 3.60
CA VAL A 10 28.63 -4.01 2.72
C VAL A 10 27.25 -4.28 3.32
N LEU A 11 27.18 -4.71 4.58
CA LEU A 11 25.91 -4.96 5.26
C LEU A 11 25.03 -3.70 5.31
N LEU A 12 25.61 -2.55 5.64
CA LEU A 12 24.89 -1.27 5.65
C LEU A 12 24.32 -0.94 4.27
N SER A 13 25.09 -1.12 3.20
CA SER A 13 24.63 -0.88 1.83
C SER A 13 23.41 -1.74 1.48
N LEU A 14 23.42 -3.02 1.89
CA LEU A 14 22.29 -3.93 1.72
C LEU A 14 21.06 -3.45 2.50
N LEU A 15 21.24 -3.06 3.77
CA LEU A 15 20.14 -2.57 4.60
C LEU A 15 19.50 -1.32 4.01
N ILE A 16 20.30 -0.36 3.54
CA ILE A 16 19.81 0.87 2.91
C ILE A 16 19.06 0.58 1.60
N ALA A 17 19.54 -0.36 0.78
CA ALA A 17 18.81 -0.79 -0.41
C ALA A 17 17.45 -1.40 -0.06
N ILE A 18 17.39 -2.26 0.97
CA ILE A 18 16.15 -2.91 1.41
C ILE A 18 15.17 -1.87 1.99
N GLN A 19 15.63 -0.97 2.85
CA GLN A 19 14.80 0.08 3.44
C GLN A 19 14.25 1.03 2.37
N GLY A 20 15.09 1.50 1.43
CA GLY A 20 14.66 2.36 0.34
C GLY A 20 13.66 1.66 -0.59
N SER A 21 13.90 0.38 -0.87
CA SER A 21 12.96 -0.47 -1.59
C SER A 21 11.62 -0.57 -0.86
N TYR A 22 11.62 -0.81 0.45
CA TYR A 22 10.40 -0.93 1.24
C TYR A 22 9.60 0.36 1.25
N VAL A 23 10.22 1.49 1.62
CA VAL A 23 9.56 2.80 1.67
C VAL A 23 9.01 3.17 0.29
N GLY A 24 9.85 3.05 -0.74
CA GLY A 24 9.48 3.40 -2.11
C GLY A 24 8.31 2.56 -2.64
N LEU A 25 8.34 1.24 -2.44
CA LEU A 25 7.25 0.35 -2.85
C LEU A 25 5.97 0.61 -2.02
N ARG A 26 6.07 0.88 -0.72
CA ARG A 26 4.91 1.22 0.13
C ARG A 26 4.18 2.47 -0.36
N ILE A 27 4.93 3.50 -0.76
CA ILE A 27 4.38 4.73 -1.32
C ILE A 27 3.81 4.45 -2.73
N ALA A 28 4.52 3.67 -3.54
CA ALA A 28 4.09 3.34 -4.90
C ALA A 28 2.72 2.63 -4.95
N LEU A 29 2.43 1.77 -3.96
CA LEU A 29 1.14 1.08 -3.85
C LEU A 29 -0.05 2.03 -3.68
N GLN A 30 0.16 3.23 -3.14
CA GLN A 30 -0.89 4.22 -2.89
C GLN A 30 -1.21 5.07 -4.14
N ILE A 31 -0.35 5.03 -5.17
CA ILE A 31 -0.48 5.89 -6.37
C ILE A 31 -1.79 5.63 -7.12
N LYS A 32 -2.15 4.35 -7.35
CA LYS A 32 -3.31 3.96 -8.17
C LYS A 32 -4.66 4.50 -7.64
N GLY A 33 -4.80 4.66 -6.32
CA GLY A 33 -6.03 5.13 -5.69
C GLY A 33 -6.07 6.66 -5.47
N SER A 34 -5.06 7.38 -5.94
CA SER A 34 -4.89 8.82 -5.67
C SER A 34 -5.08 9.67 -6.92
N HIS A 35 -5.53 10.92 -6.73
CA HIS A 35 -5.80 11.86 -7.81
C HIS A 35 -5.12 13.22 -7.56
N GLY A 36 -5.01 14.03 -8.62
CA GLY A 36 -4.51 15.41 -8.53
C GLY A 36 -3.11 15.54 -7.92
N SER A 37 -2.94 16.51 -7.03
CA SER A 37 -1.65 16.83 -6.39
C SER A 37 -1.13 15.71 -5.49
N THR A 38 -2.01 15.01 -4.77
CA THR A 38 -1.64 13.87 -3.91
C THR A 38 -0.96 12.78 -4.72
N ARG A 39 -1.48 12.47 -5.92
CA ARG A 39 -0.86 11.49 -6.81
C ARG A 39 0.55 11.91 -7.21
N ARG A 40 0.74 13.17 -7.57
CA ARG A 40 2.07 13.70 -7.95
C ARG A 40 3.06 13.61 -6.78
N LEU A 41 2.61 13.94 -5.57
CA LEU A 41 3.43 13.84 -4.37
C LEU A 41 3.80 12.38 -4.04
N LEU A 42 2.86 11.44 -4.17
CA LEU A 42 3.13 10.01 -3.97
C LEU A 42 4.09 9.47 -5.03
N LEU A 43 3.93 9.85 -6.29
CA LEU A 43 4.85 9.44 -7.36
C LEU A 43 6.25 9.99 -7.11
N ALA A 44 6.37 11.28 -6.79
CA ALA A 44 7.65 11.92 -6.46
C ALA A 44 8.28 11.26 -5.22
N GLY A 45 7.50 11.03 -4.16
CA GLY A 45 7.94 10.37 -2.94
C GLY A 45 8.45 8.95 -3.19
N ALA A 46 7.70 8.14 -3.93
CA ALA A 46 8.10 6.77 -4.28
C ALA A 46 9.39 6.74 -5.12
N ALA A 47 9.47 7.60 -6.14
CA ALA A 47 10.66 7.71 -7.01
C ALA A 47 11.89 8.18 -6.23
N CYS A 48 11.75 9.23 -5.40
CA CYS A 48 12.82 9.74 -4.54
C CYS A 48 13.27 8.70 -3.53
N SER A 49 12.36 8.01 -2.83
CA SER A 49 12.73 6.99 -1.84
C SER A 49 13.47 5.80 -2.46
N LEU A 50 13.00 5.30 -3.62
CA LEU A 50 13.72 4.27 -4.35
C LEU A 50 15.10 4.77 -4.80
N ALA A 51 15.18 5.93 -5.43
CA ALA A 51 16.43 6.49 -5.91
C ALA A 51 17.43 6.72 -4.78
N VAL A 52 16.99 7.22 -3.62
CA VAL A 52 17.81 7.37 -2.41
C VAL A 52 18.34 6.02 -1.93
N GLY A 53 17.51 4.96 -1.91
CA GLY A 53 17.96 3.62 -1.56
C GLY A 53 19.00 3.05 -2.55
N ILE A 54 18.75 3.19 -3.86
CA ILE A 54 19.63 2.68 -4.92
C ILE A 54 20.96 3.46 -4.92
N TRP A 55 20.91 4.79 -4.92
CA TRP A 55 22.08 5.68 -4.92
C TRP A 55 22.87 5.58 -3.62
N GLY A 56 22.17 5.55 -2.48
CA GLY A 56 22.77 5.35 -1.16
C GLY A 56 23.50 4.02 -1.09
N MET A 57 22.85 2.91 -1.49
CA MET A 57 23.53 1.62 -1.55
C MET A 57 24.76 1.66 -2.44
N HIS A 58 24.68 2.26 -3.64
CA HIS A 58 25.81 2.36 -4.55
C HIS A 58 27.02 3.03 -3.89
N PHE A 59 26.84 4.22 -3.30
CA PHE A 59 27.97 4.95 -2.71
C PHE A 59 28.46 4.36 -1.39
N ILE A 60 27.59 3.76 -0.57
CA ILE A 60 28.04 2.97 0.60
C ILE A 60 28.86 1.77 0.13
N GLY A 61 28.43 1.08 -0.94
CA GLY A 61 29.16 -0.04 -1.54
C GLY A 61 30.51 0.37 -2.14
N MET A 62 30.58 1.54 -2.78
CA MET A 62 31.84 2.13 -3.25
C MET A 62 32.78 2.44 -2.07
N LEU A 63 32.27 3.03 -0.99
CA LEU A 63 33.04 3.29 0.24
C LEU A 63 33.45 2.01 0.96
N ALA A 64 32.69 0.93 0.81
CA ALA A 64 33.04 -0.39 1.35
C ALA A 64 34.25 -1.00 0.65
N ALA A 65 34.49 -0.66 -0.62
CA ALA A 65 35.60 -1.19 -1.40
C ALA A 65 36.91 -0.45 -1.07
N ARG A 66 37.92 -1.19 -0.62
CA ARG A 66 39.28 -0.65 -0.45
C ARG A 66 39.97 -0.53 -1.80
N LEU A 67 39.95 0.67 -2.36
CA LEU A 67 40.61 0.98 -3.63
C LEU A 67 42.13 1.08 -3.44
N PRO A 68 42.94 0.62 -4.42
CA PRO A 68 44.40 0.69 -4.35
C PRO A 68 44.97 2.11 -4.55
N VAL A 69 44.09 3.10 -4.75
CA VAL A 69 44.44 4.48 -5.08
C VAL A 69 43.60 5.44 -4.26
N SER A 70 44.18 6.58 -3.89
CA SER A 70 43.43 7.66 -3.24
C SER A 70 42.48 8.29 -4.26
N VAL A 71 41.19 8.29 -3.94
CA VAL A 71 40.15 8.77 -4.85
C VAL A 71 39.40 9.97 -4.30
N ASN A 72 38.99 10.86 -5.20
CA ASN A 72 37.97 11.86 -4.95
C ASN A 72 36.82 11.65 -5.94
N TYR A 73 35.61 12.02 -5.52
CA TYR A 73 34.40 11.88 -6.31
C TYR A 73 34.02 13.21 -6.93
N LEU A 74 33.97 13.30 -8.26
CA LEU A 74 33.49 14.50 -8.93
C LEU A 74 32.03 14.78 -8.53
N VAL A 75 31.73 16.04 -8.19
CA VAL A 75 30.40 16.45 -7.71
C VAL A 75 29.34 16.23 -8.79
N LEU A 76 29.63 16.65 -10.03
CA LEU A 76 28.64 16.64 -11.10
C LEU A 76 28.17 15.23 -11.49
N PRO A 77 29.04 14.23 -11.77
CA PRO A 77 28.60 12.86 -12.02
C PRO A 77 27.84 12.25 -10.84
N THR A 78 28.26 12.57 -9.61
CA THR A 78 27.59 12.09 -8.39
C THR A 78 26.15 12.58 -8.31
N LEU A 79 25.91 13.88 -8.52
CA LEU A 79 24.56 14.46 -8.54
C LEU A 79 23.74 14.02 -9.76
N LEU A 80 24.38 13.94 -10.94
CA LEU A 80 23.73 13.54 -12.18
C LEU A 80 23.25 12.08 -12.10
N SER A 81 24.05 11.19 -11.50
CA SER A 81 23.65 9.80 -11.29
C SER A 81 22.36 9.70 -10.46
N PHE A 82 22.27 10.47 -9.37
CA PHE A 82 21.06 10.53 -8.54
C PHE A 82 19.86 11.06 -9.34
N LEU A 83 20.03 12.18 -10.03
CA LEU A 83 18.97 12.81 -10.82
C LEU A 83 18.42 11.86 -11.90
N VAL A 84 19.30 11.22 -12.66
CA VAL A 84 18.91 10.23 -13.67
C VAL A 84 18.12 9.09 -13.04
N CYS A 85 18.56 8.59 -11.87
CA CYS A 85 17.84 7.53 -11.16
C CYS A 85 16.42 7.96 -10.77
N VAL A 86 16.27 9.14 -10.16
CA VAL A 86 14.96 9.68 -9.75
C VAL A 86 14.03 9.79 -10.95
N LEU A 87 14.49 10.40 -12.05
CA LEU A 87 13.66 10.65 -13.22
C LEU A 87 13.25 9.33 -13.91
N VAL A 88 14.20 8.43 -14.15
CA VAL A 88 13.93 7.19 -14.89
C VAL A 88 13.07 6.21 -14.07
N VAL A 89 13.34 6.08 -12.77
CA VAL A 89 12.49 5.28 -11.88
C VAL A 89 11.10 5.90 -11.76
N GLY A 90 10.99 7.23 -11.68
CA GLY A 90 9.70 7.93 -11.66
C GLY A 90 8.88 7.68 -12.93
N VAL A 91 9.49 7.78 -14.11
CA VAL A 91 8.83 7.46 -15.39
C VAL A 91 8.36 6.00 -15.43
N ALA A 92 9.18 5.06 -14.95
CA ALA A 92 8.79 3.66 -14.90
C ALA A 92 7.60 3.41 -13.94
N LEU A 93 7.61 4.03 -12.75
CA LEU A 93 6.49 3.95 -11.80
C LEU A 93 5.22 4.58 -12.38
N GLU A 94 5.34 5.72 -13.06
CA GLU A 94 4.21 6.37 -13.71
C GLU A 94 3.61 5.50 -14.82
N ALA A 95 4.44 4.94 -15.70
CA ALA A 95 4.00 4.05 -16.77
C ALA A 95 3.22 2.85 -16.22
N VAL A 96 3.71 2.21 -15.15
CA VAL A 96 3.05 1.04 -14.54
C VAL A 96 1.78 1.42 -13.76
N SER A 97 1.68 2.68 -13.33
CA SER A 97 0.53 3.19 -12.58
C SER A 97 -0.61 3.70 -13.47
N LEU A 98 -0.31 4.23 -14.66
CA LEU A 98 -1.30 4.84 -15.56
C LEU A 98 -1.71 3.95 -16.71
N TRP A 99 -0.80 3.17 -17.26
CA TRP A 99 -1.05 2.51 -18.54
C TRP A 99 -1.78 1.18 -18.34
N PRO A 100 -2.66 0.80 -19.28
CA PRO A 100 -3.28 -0.51 -19.28
C PRO A 100 -2.19 -1.60 -19.22
N ARG A 101 -2.42 -2.63 -18.42
CA ARG A 101 -1.54 -3.81 -18.24
C ARG A 101 -1.46 -4.63 -19.53
N THR A 102 -0.79 -4.09 -20.53
CA THR A 102 -0.50 -4.78 -21.79
C THR A 102 0.86 -5.47 -21.70
N TYR A 103 1.08 -6.49 -22.53
CA TYR A 103 2.38 -7.13 -22.67
C TYR A 103 3.50 -6.12 -22.93
N PHE A 104 3.22 -5.05 -23.69
CA PHE A 104 4.17 -3.97 -23.93
C PHE A 104 4.58 -3.26 -22.63
N THR A 105 3.62 -2.82 -21.82
CA THR A 105 3.94 -2.11 -20.56
C THR A 105 4.67 -2.99 -19.55
N LEU A 106 4.35 -4.29 -19.52
CA LEU A 106 4.98 -5.26 -18.63
C LEU A 106 6.42 -5.57 -19.05
N ALA A 107 6.76 -5.44 -20.33
CA ALA A 107 8.12 -5.59 -20.82
C ALA A 107 8.92 -4.27 -20.77
N ALA A 108 8.32 -3.15 -21.16
CA ALA A 108 9.00 -1.87 -21.29
C ALA A 108 9.37 -1.24 -19.95
N ALA A 109 8.48 -1.28 -18.95
CA ALA A 109 8.74 -0.61 -17.67
C ALA A 109 9.94 -1.21 -16.89
N PRO A 110 10.11 -2.55 -16.80
CA PRO A 110 11.32 -3.13 -16.22
C PRO A 110 12.61 -2.76 -16.96
N ILE A 111 12.57 -2.67 -18.30
CA ILE A 111 13.73 -2.30 -19.11
C ILE A 111 14.12 -0.84 -18.83
N VAL A 112 13.14 0.06 -18.81
CA VAL A 112 13.36 1.48 -18.50
C VAL A 112 13.90 1.64 -17.09
N MET A 113 13.25 1.03 -16.09
CA MET A 113 13.70 1.10 -14.69
C MET A 113 15.11 0.50 -14.52
N GLY A 114 15.35 -0.69 -15.06
CA GLY A 114 16.64 -1.38 -14.98
C GLY A 114 17.75 -0.60 -15.70
N GLY A 115 17.43 0.02 -16.83
CA GLY A 115 18.31 0.93 -17.55
C GLY A 115 18.66 2.17 -16.74
N GLY A 116 17.70 2.74 -16.01
CA GLY A 116 17.94 3.85 -15.07
C GLY A 116 18.90 3.47 -13.94
N ILE A 117 18.71 2.29 -13.35
CA ILE A 117 19.57 1.78 -12.28
C ILE A 117 21.00 1.55 -12.79
N VAL A 118 21.16 0.91 -13.95
CA VAL A 118 22.46 0.70 -14.61
C VAL A 118 23.13 2.04 -14.93
N THR A 119 22.38 2.98 -15.50
CA THR A 119 22.90 4.31 -15.86
C THR A 119 23.36 5.05 -14.62
N MET A 120 22.57 5.03 -13.53
CA MET A 120 23.00 5.60 -12.24
C MET A 120 24.31 4.96 -11.77
N HIS A 121 24.39 3.63 -11.77
CA HIS A 121 25.57 2.91 -11.29
C HIS A 121 26.84 3.31 -12.07
N TYR A 122 26.83 3.24 -13.40
CA TYR A 122 28.04 3.55 -14.19
C TYR A 122 28.35 5.06 -14.22
N THR A 123 27.34 5.93 -14.16
CA THR A 123 27.56 7.38 -13.99
C THR A 123 28.16 7.68 -12.61
N GLY A 124 27.73 6.96 -11.57
CA GLY A 124 28.27 7.05 -10.22
C GLY A 124 29.74 6.62 -10.17
N MET A 125 30.09 5.50 -10.82
CA MET A 125 31.50 5.10 -10.96
C MET A 125 32.32 6.11 -11.74
N TRP A 126 31.74 6.73 -12.79
CA TRP A 126 32.40 7.77 -13.57
C TRP A 126 32.81 8.99 -12.73
N ALA A 127 32.23 9.20 -11.54
CA ALA A 127 32.68 10.21 -10.59
C ALA A 127 34.16 10.04 -10.19
N LEU A 128 34.71 8.84 -10.30
CA LEU A 128 36.11 8.52 -9.99
C LEU A 128 37.08 8.73 -11.17
N HIS A 129 36.59 9.09 -12.36
CA HIS A 129 37.40 9.13 -13.58
C HIS A 129 38.60 10.08 -13.50
N ALA A 130 38.50 11.15 -12.71
CA ALA A 130 39.61 12.07 -12.48
C ALA A 130 40.68 11.55 -11.50
N SER A 131 40.40 10.47 -10.77
CA SER A 131 41.31 9.86 -9.78
C SER A 131 41.84 8.49 -10.19
N ALA A 132 41.08 7.74 -10.98
CA ALA A 132 41.45 6.39 -11.37
C ALA A 132 41.06 6.10 -12.82
N HIS A 133 41.93 5.41 -13.55
CA HIS A 133 41.59 4.78 -14.81
C HIS A 133 40.85 3.47 -14.52
N MET A 134 39.59 3.38 -14.97
CA MET A 134 38.71 2.23 -14.72
C MET A 134 38.58 1.37 -15.98
N VAL A 135 38.85 0.07 -15.84
CA VAL A 135 38.64 -0.93 -16.88
C VAL A 135 37.51 -1.86 -16.45
N HIS A 136 36.64 -2.22 -17.38
CA HIS A 136 35.47 -3.06 -17.12
C HIS A 136 35.51 -4.35 -17.95
N ASP A 137 35.22 -5.47 -17.32
CA ASP A 137 34.92 -6.73 -18.02
C ASP A 137 33.49 -6.68 -18.58
N PHE A 138 33.38 -6.66 -19.91
CA PHE A 138 32.09 -6.60 -20.62
C PHE A 138 31.13 -7.74 -20.25
N ARG A 139 31.63 -8.92 -19.84
CA ARG A 139 30.78 -10.05 -19.44
C ARG A 139 30.04 -9.74 -18.14
N LEU A 140 30.75 -9.19 -17.16
CA LEU A 140 30.18 -8.82 -15.87
C LEU A 140 29.34 -7.54 -15.96
N VAL A 141 29.69 -6.62 -16.87
CA VAL A 141 28.81 -5.50 -17.23
C VAL A 141 27.49 -6.00 -17.81
N GLY A 142 27.53 -6.94 -18.77
CA GLY A 142 26.34 -7.55 -19.33
C GLY A 142 25.50 -8.28 -18.28
N ALA A 143 26.15 -9.05 -17.40
CA ALA A 143 25.48 -9.73 -16.28
C ALA A 143 24.81 -8.73 -15.33
N SER A 144 25.46 -7.61 -14.99
CA SER A 144 24.87 -6.59 -14.12
C SER A 144 23.64 -5.94 -14.76
N ILE A 145 23.66 -5.68 -16.08
CA ILE A 145 22.50 -5.18 -16.82
C ILE A 145 21.33 -6.16 -16.74
N VAL A 146 21.58 -7.45 -16.98
CA VAL A 146 20.55 -8.49 -16.90
C VAL A 146 19.97 -8.57 -15.48
N ILE A 147 20.82 -8.55 -14.45
CA ILE A 147 20.38 -8.56 -13.05
C ILE A 147 19.50 -7.32 -12.77
N SER A 148 19.88 -6.14 -13.26
CA SER A 148 19.12 -4.90 -13.06
C SER A 148 17.72 -4.96 -13.68
N ILE A 149 17.61 -5.45 -14.92
CA ILE A 149 16.33 -5.59 -15.62
C ILE A 149 15.48 -6.66 -14.93
N ALA A 150 16.07 -7.79 -14.54
CA ALA A 150 15.37 -8.84 -13.80
C ALA A 150 14.89 -8.36 -12.42
N ALA A 151 15.70 -7.59 -11.70
CA ALA A 151 15.36 -6.97 -10.43
C ALA A 151 14.17 -6.02 -10.57
N SER A 152 14.19 -5.17 -11.61
CA SER A 152 13.13 -4.23 -11.93
C SER A 152 11.84 -4.96 -12.33
N ALA A 153 11.95 -6.05 -13.11
CA ALA A 153 10.83 -6.89 -13.49
C ALA A 153 10.19 -7.55 -12.27
N ALA A 154 11.01 -8.12 -11.39
CA ALA A 154 10.54 -8.73 -10.15
C ALA A 154 9.87 -7.70 -9.24
N ALA A 155 10.47 -6.52 -9.03
CA ALA A 155 9.90 -5.45 -8.21
C ALA A 155 8.52 -5.01 -8.72
N LEU A 156 8.42 -4.71 -10.01
CA LEU A 156 7.18 -4.30 -10.62
C LEU A 156 6.16 -5.44 -10.57
N TRP A 157 6.54 -6.66 -10.93
CA TRP A 157 5.63 -7.81 -10.90
C TRP A 157 5.08 -8.09 -9.50
N LEU A 158 5.95 -8.19 -8.48
CA LEU A 158 5.57 -8.52 -7.11
C LEU A 158 4.67 -7.44 -6.48
N THR A 159 4.99 -6.17 -6.72
CA THR A 159 4.23 -5.04 -6.16
C THR A 159 2.83 -4.95 -6.76
N PHE A 160 2.73 -5.26 -8.05
CA PHE A 160 1.55 -4.93 -8.84
C PHE A 160 0.68 -6.15 -9.21
N ASN A 161 1.09 -7.37 -8.89
CA ASN A 161 0.34 -8.61 -9.10
C ASN A 161 -0.69 -8.86 -7.98
N GLU A 162 -1.96 -8.56 -8.21
CA GLU A 162 -3.04 -8.59 -7.19
C GLU A 162 -3.45 -10.00 -6.71
N ARG A 163 -3.11 -11.06 -7.46
CA ARG A 163 -3.55 -12.44 -7.14
C ARG A 163 -2.66 -13.18 -6.14
N ARG A 164 -1.38 -12.83 -6.03
CA ARG A 164 -0.39 -13.45 -5.12
C ARG A 164 0.65 -12.40 -4.73
N ARG A 165 0.30 -11.46 -3.86
CA ARG A 165 1.25 -10.50 -3.30
C ARG A 165 1.94 -11.13 -2.09
N PRO A 166 3.25 -11.43 -2.16
CA PRO A 166 3.99 -11.72 -0.94
C PRO A 166 4.02 -10.47 -0.05
N SER A 167 4.41 -10.62 1.22
CA SER A 167 4.58 -9.49 2.12
C SER A 167 5.47 -8.42 1.48
N LEU A 168 5.09 -7.14 1.63
CA LEU A 168 5.86 -6.00 1.11
C LEU A 168 7.33 -6.06 1.55
N PHE A 169 7.59 -6.56 2.75
CA PHE A 169 8.94 -6.78 3.26
C PHE A 169 9.73 -7.78 2.40
N VAL A 170 9.11 -8.88 1.96
CA VAL A 170 9.75 -9.86 1.07
C VAL A 170 10.06 -9.24 -0.29
N CYS A 171 9.14 -8.45 -0.85
CA CYS A 171 9.37 -7.72 -2.10
C CYS A 171 10.57 -6.77 -1.98
N ALA A 172 10.62 -6.01 -0.89
CA ALA A 172 11.70 -5.06 -0.62
C ALA A 172 13.04 -5.74 -0.37
N LEU A 173 13.04 -6.87 0.35
CA LEU A 173 14.23 -7.69 0.59
C LEU A 173 14.81 -8.20 -0.73
N LEU A 174 13.97 -8.83 -1.57
CA LEU A 174 14.39 -9.34 -2.87
C LEU A 174 14.90 -8.23 -3.78
N LEU A 175 14.21 -7.08 -3.81
CA LEU A 175 14.65 -5.93 -4.61
C LEU A 175 15.98 -5.38 -4.10
N GLY A 176 16.13 -5.17 -2.79
CA GLY A 176 17.37 -4.67 -2.19
C GLY A 176 18.56 -5.60 -2.43
N LEU A 177 18.35 -6.92 -2.30
CA LEU A 177 19.35 -7.94 -2.63
C LEU A 177 19.72 -7.91 -4.12
N ALA A 178 18.75 -7.75 -5.01
CA ALA A 178 19.00 -7.73 -6.45
C ALA A 178 19.73 -6.46 -6.91
N ILE A 179 19.37 -5.28 -6.37
CA ILE A 179 20.10 -4.01 -6.62
C ILE A 179 21.54 -4.14 -6.12
N SER A 180 21.73 -4.67 -4.90
CA SER A 180 23.06 -4.91 -4.33
C SER A 180 23.85 -5.91 -5.17
N GLY A 181 23.22 -7.02 -5.57
CA GLY A 181 23.81 -8.04 -6.43
C GLY A 181 24.27 -7.47 -7.77
N MET A 182 23.49 -6.58 -8.39
CA MET A 182 23.91 -5.86 -9.60
C MET A 182 25.16 -5.02 -9.35
N HIS A 183 25.18 -4.22 -8.29
CA HIS A 183 26.32 -3.36 -7.96
C HIS A 183 27.60 -4.18 -7.73
N TYR A 184 27.54 -5.22 -6.88
CA TYR A 184 28.71 -6.04 -6.59
C TYR A 184 29.15 -6.90 -7.78
N THR A 185 28.23 -7.29 -8.67
CA THR A 185 28.58 -7.95 -9.94
C THR A 185 29.35 -6.99 -10.86
N ALA A 186 28.89 -5.75 -10.98
CA ALA A 186 29.58 -4.73 -11.78
C ALA A 186 30.96 -4.38 -11.19
N MET A 187 31.05 -4.24 -9.86
CA MET A 187 32.31 -3.98 -9.15
C MET A 187 33.31 -5.14 -9.26
N ALA A 188 32.84 -6.39 -9.24
CA ALA A 188 33.70 -7.55 -9.47
C ALA A 188 34.33 -7.55 -10.87
N GLY A 189 33.68 -6.90 -11.84
CA GLY A 189 34.20 -6.70 -13.19
C GLY A 189 34.99 -5.41 -13.38
N ALA A 190 35.16 -4.58 -12.34
CA ALA A 190 35.87 -3.31 -12.41
C ALA A 190 37.31 -3.42 -11.87
N ALA A 191 38.26 -2.86 -12.61
CA ALA A 191 39.65 -2.74 -12.19
C ALA A 191 40.07 -1.26 -12.19
N PHE A 192 40.67 -0.81 -11.09
CA PHE A 192 41.07 0.57 -10.86
C PHE A 192 42.60 0.70 -10.90
N TYR A 193 43.10 1.61 -11.75
CA TYR A 193 44.53 1.87 -11.92
C TYR A 193 44.86 3.35 -11.61
N PRO A 194 46.03 3.63 -11.01
CA PRO A 194 46.46 5.01 -10.75
C PRO A 194 46.66 5.78 -12.05
N LEU A 195 46.36 7.08 -12.03
CA LEU A 195 46.68 7.99 -13.13
C LEU A 195 48.15 8.43 -13.00
N THR A 196 48.93 8.23 -14.06
CA THR A 196 50.38 8.54 -14.08
C THR A 196 50.69 10.03 -13.96
N ASN A 197 49.74 10.90 -14.34
CA ASN A 197 49.85 12.36 -14.26
C ASN A 197 48.68 12.93 -13.46
N MET A 198 48.86 13.11 -12.14
CA MET A 198 47.86 13.76 -11.29
C MET A 198 47.85 15.28 -11.53
N ILE A 199 47.19 15.72 -12.60
CA ILE A 199 46.75 17.11 -12.69
C ILE A 199 45.61 17.27 -11.67
N PRO A 200 45.68 18.24 -10.74
CA PRO A 200 44.57 18.51 -9.83
C PRO A 200 43.28 18.66 -10.65
N PRO A 201 42.19 17.97 -10.29
CA PRO A 201 40.94 18.12 -11.03
C PRO A 201 40.54 19.59 -11.03
N SER A 202 40.41 20.18 -12.23
CA SER A 202 39.87 21.54 -12.40
C SER A 202 38.39 21.63 -12.03
N SER A 203 37.73 20.46 -11.88
CA SER A 203 36.33 20.31 -11.55
C SER A 203 36.12 20.07 -10.05
N PRO A 204 35.02 20.57 -9.46
CA PRO A 204 34.70 20.34 -8.05
C PRO A 204 34.64 18.84 -7.72
N ALA A 205 35.32 18.45 -6.64
CA ALA A 205 35.40 17.08 -6.17
C ALA A 205 35.14 16.99 -4.65
N VAL A 206 34.64 15.85 -4.20
CA VAL A 206 34.28 15.53 -2.81
C VAL A 206 35.21 14.43 -2.32
N SER A 207 35.75 14.59 -1.12
CA SER A 207 36.54 13.53 -0.47
C SER A 207 35.65 12.35 -0.08
N PRO A 208 36.21 11.14 0.05
CA PRO A 208 35.47 9.97 0.55
C PRO A 208 34.81 10.24 1.91
N ASP A 209 35.47 10.98 2.79
CA ASP A 209 34.95 11.32 4.13
C ASP A 209 33.70 12.21 4.06
N LEU A 210 33.75 13.26 3.24
CA LEU A 210 32.59 14.16 3.07
C LEU A 210 31.43 13.43 2.40
N LEU A 211 31.73 12.58 1.41
CA LEU A 211 30.70 11.74 0.79
C LEU A 211 30.09 10.76 1.80
N ALA A 212 30.91 10.14 2.66
CA ALA A 212 30.43 9.26 3.72
C ALA A 212 29.49 9.99 4.70
N ILE A 213 29.83 11.24 5.08
CA ILE A 213 28.96 12.08 5.92
C ILE A 213 27.62 12.35 5.23
N VAL A 214 27.64 12.78 3.96
CA VAL A 214 26.42 13.06 3.17
C VAL A 214 25.54 11.81 3.09
N VAL A 215 26.14 10.68 2.73
CA VAL A 215 25.42 9.41 2.58
C VAL A 215 24.90 8.91 3.93
N ALA A 216 25.62 9.14 5.04
CA ALA A 216 25.15 8.82 6.38
C ALA A 216 23.90 9.64 6.78
N PHE A 217 23.86 10.94 6.48
CA PHE A 217 22.66 11.76 6.71
C PHE A 217 21.47 11.27 5.89
N VAL A 218 21.70 10.93 4.61
CA VAL A 218 20.66 10.40 3.73
C VAL A 218 20.15 9.04 4.22
N ALA A 219 21.06 8.15 4.63
CA ALA A 219 20.76 6.84 5.20
C ALA A 219 19.97 6.95 6.52
N PHE A 220 20.35 7.89 7.40
CA PHE A 220 19.65 8.17 8.64
C PHE A 220 18.23 8.69 8.39
N ALA A 221 18.07 9.66 7.49
CA ALA A 221 16.75 10.17 7.11
C ALA A 221 15.87 9.07 6.51
N LEU A 222 16.43 8.24 5.62
CA LEU A 222 15.72 7.10 5.05
C LEU A 222 15.30 6.09 6.12
N SER A 223 16.19 5.78 7.08
CA SER A 223 15.90 4.90 8.20
C SER A 223 14.77 5.46 9.08
N GLY A 224 14.74 6.77 9.32
CA GLY A 224 13.65 7.44 10.04
C GLY A 224 12.31 7.27 9.34
N VAL A 225 12.25 7.54 8.03
CA VAL A 225 11.03 7.33 7.23
C VAL A 225 10.64 5.85 7.19
N PHE A 226 11.62 4.96 7.07
CA PHE A 226 11.39 3.52 7.15
C PHE A 226 10.75 3.15 8.49
N LEU A 227 11.29 3.56 9.63
CA LEU A 227 10.70 3.25 10.94
C LEU A 227 9.28 3.80 11.09
N LEU A 228 9.05 5.06 10.68
CA LEU A 228 7.70 5.67 10.69
C LEU A 228 6.70 4.90 9.81
N THR A 229 7.18 4.25 8.75
CA THR A 229 6.36 3.45 7.84
C THR A 229 6.34 1.96 8.17
N PHE A 230 7.26 1.49 8.99
CA PHE A 230 7.41 0.10 9.39
C PHE A 230 6.53 -0.25 10.57
N VAL A 231 6.12 0.73 11.39
CA VAL A 231 5.11 0.52 12.44
C VAL A 231 3.90 -0.15 11.79
N PRO A 232 3.64 -1.43 12.08
CA PRO A 232 2.39 -2.04 11.71
C PRO A 232 1.34 -1.17 12.38
N GLU A 233 0.32 -0.71 11.65
CA GLU A 233 -0.95 -0.43 12.33
C GLU A 233 -1.17 -1.66 13.20
N GLN A 234 -1.11 -1.48 14.52
CA GLN A 234 -1.51 -2.54 15.43
C GLN A 234 -2.92 -2.84 14.97
N SER A 235 -3.08 -3.92 14.20
CA SER A 235 -4.34 -4.63 14.18
C SER A 235 -4.62 -4.80 15.65
N SER A 236 -5.64 -4.12 16.16
CA SER A 236 -6.25 -4.44 17.43
C SER A 236 -6.68 -5.90 17.33
N GLN A 237 -5.72 -6.81 17.47
CA GLN A 237 -5.93 -8.19 17.82
C GLN A 237 -6.37 -8.10 19.26
N THR A 238 -7.67 -7.90 19.45
CA THR A 238 -8.33 -8.34 20.67
C THR A 238 -7.96 -9.82 20.82
N PRO A 239 -7.15 -10.21 21.82
CA PRO A 239 -6.85 -11.60 22.04
C PRO A 239 -8.15 -12.30 22.41
N GLY A 240 -8.46 -13.41 21.73
CA GLY A 240 -9.32 -14.48 22.24
C GLY A 240 -10.70 -14.08 22.77
N ARG A 241 -11.66 -13.86 21.86
CA ARG A 241 -13.06 -14.27 22.11
C ARG A 241 -13.37 -15.60 21.40
N ALA A 242 -12.37 -16.48 21.34
CA ALA A 242 -12.45 -17.83 20.78
C ALA A 242 -12.48 -18.92 21.88
N GLU A 243 -12.88 -18.56 23.10
CA GLU A 243 -13.09 -19.49 24.21
C GLU A 243 -14.52 -19.41 24.79
N ALA A 244 -15.47 -18.89 24.01
CA ALA A 244 -16.86 -18.76 24.46
C ALA A 244 -17.87 -19.10 23.36
N LEU A 245 -17.61 -20.10 22.52
CA LEU A 245 -18.63 -20.77 21.70
C LEU A 245 -18.21 -22.23 21.46
N GLN A 246 -18.31 -23.06 22.51
CA GLN A 246 -18.49 -24.50 22.29
C GLN A 246 -20.00 -24.76 22.12
N PRO A 247 -20.44 -25.34 20.99
CA PRO A 247 -21.81 -25.82 20.84
C PRO A 247 -22.06 -26.98 21.81
N LEU A 248 -23.12 -26.85 22.62
CA LEU A 248 -23.70 -27.94 23.39
C LEU A 248 -24.34 -28.96 22.43
N GLU A 249 -23.61 -29.98 22.01
CA GLU A 249 -24.20 -31.23 21.50
C GLU A 249 -23.45 -32.47 22.01
N ALA A 250 -24.12 -33.14 22.95
CA ALA A 250 -24.26 -34.59 23.10
C ALA A 250 -23.02 -35.50 23.00
N VAL A 251 -22.55 -35.95 24.16
CA VAL A 251 -22.14 -37.36 24.34
C VAL A 251 -22.93 -37.94 25.52
N SER A 252 -23.93 -38.73 25.16
CA SER A 252 -24.56 -39.75 26.01
C SER A 252 -23.51 -40.82 26.38
N PHE A 253 -23.40 -41.18 27.66
CA PHE A 253 -23.34 -42.57 28.09
C PHE A 253 -23.57 -42.72 29.61
N ALA A 254 -24.12 -43.90 29.95
CA ALA A 254 -24.32 -44.51 31.25
C ALA A 254 -25.59 -44.09 32.03
N THR A 255 -26.73 -44.74 31.80
CA THR A 255 -27.27 -45.94 32.50
C THR A 255 -27.76 -45.61 33.91
N GLU A 256 -29.07 -45.76 34.18
CA GLU A 256 -29.63 -46.63 35.25
C GLU A 256 -31.13 -46.35 35.60
N TRP A 257 -31.99 -47.39 35.41
CA TRP A 257 -33.28 -47.74 36.08
C TRP A 257 -34.42 -46.66 36.09
N VAL A 258 -35.73 -46.89 35.84
CA VAL A 258 -36.64 -48.05 35.89
C VAL A 258 -38.01 -47.73 35.22
N GLN A 259 -38.52 -48.72 34.48
CA GLN A 259 -39.90 -49.14 34.15
C GLN A 259 -41.14 -48.20 34.06
N ALA A 260 -41.81 -48.35 32.91
CA ALA A 260 -43.22 -48.77 32.69
C ALA A 260 -44.41 -47.79 32.81
N GLY A 261 -45.30 -47.89 31.80
CA GLY A 261 -46.71 -47.46 31.83
C GLY A 261 -47.11 -46.56 30.65
N GLN A 262 -47.35 -47.11 29.45
CA GLN A 262 -48.67 -47.45 28.88
C GLN A 262 -49.67 -46.29 28.59
N ALA A 263 -50.02 -46.21 27.29
CA ALA A 263 -51.33 -46.02 26.66
C ALA A 263 -52.09 -44.68 26.74
N GLY A 264 -52.55 -44.18 25.59
CA GLY A 264 -53.62 -43.18 25.48
C GLY A 264 -53.71 -42.45 24.13
N GLU A 265 -54.76 -42.78 23.36
CA GLU A 265 -55.16 -42.29 22.03
C GLU A 265 -55.73 -40.83 22.03
N ALA A 266 -55.52 -40.09 20.93
CA ALA A 266 -56.21 -38.93 20.26
C ALA A 266 -57.31 -38.07 20.98
N PRO A 267 -57.62 -36.78 20.61
CA PRO A 267 -57.66 -36.26 19.23
C PRO A 267 -57.35 -34.75 18.98
N ARG A 268 -57.41 -34.43 17.69
CA ARG A 268 -57.27 -33.16 16.92
C ARG A 268 -58.07 -31.96 17.47
N ALA A 269 -57.44 -30.78 17.50
CA ALA A 269 -58.09 -29.47 17.44
C ALA A 269 -57.22 -28.47 16.67
N GLU A 270 -57.82 -27.78 15.71
CA GLU A 270 -57.27 -26.65 14.94
C GLU A 270 -58.08 -25.38 15.34
N PRO A 271 -57.66 -24.16 14.97
CA PRO A 271 -56.90 -23.17 15.76
C PRO A 271 -57.77 -21.98 16.25
N PRO A 272 -57.22 -20.98 16.96
CA PRO A 272 -57.74 -19.63 16.85
C PRO A 272 -56.70 -18.66 16.25
N ALA A 273 -57.23 -17.79 15.40
CA ALA A 273 -56.57 -16.69 14.74
C ALA A 273 -55.94 -15.71 15.75
N VAL A 274 -54.68 -15.32 15.49
CA VAL A 274 -54.04 -14.19 16.16
C VAL A 274 -54.10 -12.99 15.23
N PHE A 275 -54.70 -11.94 15.76
CA PHE A 275 -54.85 -10.62 15.17
C PHE A 275 -53.49 -10.04 14.75
N ALA A 276 -53.46 -9.45 13.56
CA ALA A 276 -52.34 -8.64 13.10
C ALA A 276 -52.23 -7.38 13.99
N GLU A 277 -51.11 -7.24 14.71
CA GLU A 277 -50.71 -5.97 15.32
C GLU A 277 -50.33 -4.95 14.22
N PRO A 278 -50.73 -3.68 14.34
CA PRO A 278 -50.31 -2.64 13.40
C PRO A 278 -48.81 -2.35 13.57
N PRO A 279 -48.09 -1.95 12.49
CA PRO A 279 -46.65 -1.70 12.56
C PRO A 279 -46.38 -0.51 13.47
N SER A 280 -45.59 -0.74 14.52
CA SER A 280 -45.08 0.32 15.39
C SER A 280 -44.22 1.28 14.57
N THR A 281 -44.47 2.57 14.70
CA THR A 281 -43.59 3.64 14.19
C THR A 281 -42.27 3.59 14.95
N GLN A 282 -41.33 2.80 14.45
CA GLN A 282 -39.99 2.70 15.01
C GLN A 282 -39.26 4.04 14.86
N VAL A 283 -38.85 4.63 15.97
CA VAL A 283 -37.99 5.82 15.99
C VAL A 283 -36.54 5.36 15.82
N PRO A 284 -35.75 5.95 14.89
CA PRO A 284 -34.37 5.53 14.66
C PRO A 284 -33.52 5.73 15.92
N LYS A 285 -32.78 4.69 16.30
CA LYS A 285 -31.97 4.65 17.53
C LYS A 285 -30.54 5.12 17.26
N MET A 286 -29.86 5.62 18.31
CA MET A 286 -28.44 5.99 18.24
C MET A 286 -27.57 4.77 17.92
N LEU A 287 -26.60 4.94 17.03
CA LEU A 287 -25.66 3.87 16.68
C LEU A 287 -24.43 3.91 17.59
N PRO A 288 -24.00 2.75 18.15
CA PRO A 288 -22.72 2.66 18.83
C PRO A 288 -21.60 2.79 17.80
N ILE A 289 -20.66 3.69 18.06
CA ILE A 289 -19.45 3.89 17.27
C ILE A 289 -18.22 3.83 18.16
N GLU A 290 -17.08 3.39 17.62
CA GLU A 290 -15.81 3.39 18.33
C GLU A 290 -14.81 4.32 17.63
N ARG A 291 -14.14 5.14 18.44
CA ARG A 291 -13.07 6.05 18.01
C ARG A 291 -11.90 5.91 18.99
N GLU A 292 -10.73 5.51 18.49
CA GLU A 292 -9.50 5.39 19.31
C GLU A 292 -9.69 4.51 20.57
N GLY A 293 -10.55 3.48 20.49
CA GLY A 293 -10.89 2.59 21.60
C GLY A 293 -11.97 3.12 22.56
N ILE A 294 -12.48 4.34 22.34
CA ILE A 294 -13.58 4.92 23.12
C ILE A 294 -14.91 4.62 22.43
N LYS A 295 -15.85 4.05 23.19
CA LYS A 295 -17.24 3.83 22.75
C LYS A 295 -18.02 5.14 22.84
N LEU A 296 -18.47 5.62 21.69
CA LEU A 296 -19.29 6.81 21.51
C LEU A 296 -20.64 6.37 20.89
N SER A 297 -21.64 7.25 20.91
CA SER A 297 -22.90 7.04 20.21
C SER A 297 -23.14 8.18 19.24
N ILE A 298 -23.50 7.86 18.00
CA ILE A 298 -23.82 8.87 16.97
C ILE A 298 -25.33 8.92 16.74
N SER A 299 -25.87 10.15 16.72
CA SER A 299 -27.27 10.41 16.40
C SER A 299 -27.53 10.17 14.90
N PRO A 300 -28.68 9.59 14.51
CA PRO A 300 -29.02 9.34 13.11
C PRO A 300 -28.90 10.57 12.19
N GLU A 301 -29.19 11.78 12.70
CA GLU A 301 -29.09 13.03 11.93
C GLU A 301 -27.68 13.36 11.43
N HIS A 302 -26.66 12.84 12.13
CA HIS A 302 -25.23 13.05 11.81
C HIS A 302 -24.66 11.94 10.92
N ILE A 303 -25.46 10.94 10.54
CA ILE A 303 -25.00 9.83 9.69
C ILE A 303 -25.26 10.17 8.23
N PHE A 304 -24.21 10.12 7.41
CA PHE A 304 -24.28 10.37 5.96
C PHE A 304 -24.30 9.05 5.18
N ALA A 305 -23.48 8.08 5.59
CA ALA A 305 -23.45 6.75 4.99
C ALA A 305 -22.95 5.69 5.98
N VAL A 306 -23.32 4.44 5.71
CA VAL A 306 -22.80 3.26 6.39
C VAL A 306 -22.26 2.30 5.34
N GLN A 307 -21.04 1.80 5.53
CA GLN A 307 -20.37 0.85 4.64
C GLN A 307 -19.97 -0.40 5.40
N ALA A 308 -20.34 -1.58 4.87
CA ALA A 308 -19.85 -2.85 5.35
C ALA A 308 -18.61 -3.30 4.56
N ASP A 309 -17.50 -3.54 5.26
CA ASP A 309 -16.27 -4.08 4.70
C ASP A 309 -15.96 -5.39 5.41
N ALA A 310 -16.14 -6.52 4.71
CA ALA A 310 -15.80 -7.93 5.03
C ALA A 310 -15.95 -8.45 6.49
N HIS A 311 -15.40 -7.74 7.47
CA HIS A 311 -15.37 -8.06 8.89
C HIS A 311 -15.92 -6.95 9.82
N TYR A 312 -16.30 -5.78 9.31
CA TYR A 312 -16.85 -4.69 10.13
C TYR A 312 -17.78 -3.74 9.35
N THR A 313 -18.52 -2.92 10.10
CA THR A 313 -19.35 -1.84 9.57
C THR A 313 -18.71 -0.50 9.94
N SER A 314 -18.67 0.44 9.00
CA SER A 314 -18.17 1.79 9.22
C SER A 314 -19.28 2.82 8.99
N VAL A 315 -19.34 3.84 9.84
CA VAL A 315 -20.35 4.92 9.81
C VAL A 315 -19.64 6.23 9.47
N PHE A 316 -20.09 6.91 8.42
CA PHE A 316 -19.53 8.16 7.93
C PHE A 316 -20.40 9.35 8.35
N ASP A 317 -19.79 10.38 8.95
CA ASP A 317 -20.46 11.57 9.47
C ASP A 317 -20.34 12.83 8.58
N GLY A 318 -19.75 12.69 7.39
CA GLY A 318 -19.46 13.81 6.49
C GLY A 318 -18.03 14.38 6.61
N LEU A 319 -17.27 13.98 7.63
CA LEU A 319 -15.88 14.35 7.87
C LEU A 319 -14.96 13.13 7.95
N GLN A 320 -15.36 12.11 8.70
CA GLN A 320 -14.56 10.93 9.00
C GLN A 320 -15.44 9.68 9.11
N SER A 321 -14.80 8.50 9.13
CA SER A 321 -15.50 7.23 9.30
C SER A 321 -15.20 6.65 10.68
N PHE A 322 -16.24 6.22 11.38
CA PHE A 322 -16.15 5.55 12.68
C PHE A 322 -16.42 4.06 12.54
N PHE A 323 -15.80 3.25 13.39
CA PHE A 323 -16.12 1.83 13.48
C PHE A 323 -17.47 1.64 14.14
N CYS A 324 -18.31 0.74 13.63
CA CYS A 324 -19.55 0.32 14.26
C CYS A 324 -19.51 -1.21 14.45
N PRO A 325 -19.75 -1.71 15.69
CA PRO A 325 -19.67 -3.14 15.98
C PRO A 325 -20.87 -3.94 15.44
N LEU A 326 -21.91 -3.26 14.97
CA LEU A 326 -23.14 -3.89 14.48
C LEU A 326 -22.99 -4.32 13.01
N ALA A 327 -23.63 -5.42 12.64
CA ALA A 327 -23.72 -5.82 11.24
C ALA A 327 -24.62 -4.84 10.47
N ILE A 328 -24.38 -4.70 9.16
CA ILE A 328 -25.16 -3.75 8.33
C ILE A 328 -26.68 -3.99 8.37
N GLY A 329 -27.13 -5.23 8.59
CA GLY A 329 -28.55 -5.54 8.77
C GLY A 329 -29.11 -5.04 10.10
N GLU A 330 -28.33 -5.13 11.18
CA GLU A 330 -28.71 -4.59 12.49
C GLU A 330 -28.70 -3.06 12.49
N VAL A 331 -27.76 -2.46 11.75
CA VAL A 331 -27.74 -1.01 11.53
C VAL A 331 -28.95 -0.55 10.71
N GLU A 332 -29.34 -1.31 9.68
CA GLU A 332 -30.53 -1.05 8.88
C GLU A 332 -31.81 -1.11 9.75
N GLU A 333 -31.89 -2.07 10.67
CA GLU A 333 -33.01 -2.19 11.61
C GLU A 333 -33.02 -1.08 12.68
N GLN A 334 -31.86 -0.69 13.22
CA GLN A 334 -31.78 0.41 14.19
C GLN A 334 -32.09 1.78 13.58
N LEU A 335 -31.82 1.93 12.29
CA LEU A 335 -32.14 3.13 11.52
C LEU A 335 -33.51 3.03 10.81
N ALA A 336 -34.26 1.95 11.03
CA ALA A 336 -35.61 1.80 10.50
C ALA A 336 -36.51 2.92 11.07
N GLY A 337 -37.21 3.60 10.17
CA GLY A 337 -38.00 4.80 10.48
C GLY A 337 -37.28 6.13 10.23
N GLY A 338 -35.98 6.12 9.92
CA GLY A 338 -35.22 7.30 9.48
C GLY A 338 -35.13 7.44 7.95
N PRO A 339 -34.50 8.52 7.44
CA PRO A 339 -34.28 8.77 6.01
C PRO A 339 -33.16 7.90 5.42
N PHE A 340 -33.07 6.62 5.79
CA PHE A 340 -31.99 5.72 5.36
C PHE A 340 -32.46 4.73 4.31
N LEU A 341 -31.64 4.50 3.29
CA LEU A 341 -31.92 3.51 2.25
C LEU A 341 -30.68 2.68 1.93
N ARG A 342 -30.88 1.36 1.83
CA ARG A 342 -29.84 0.42 1.42
C ARG A 342 -29.73 0.38 -0.10
N VAL A 343 -28.66 0.99 -0.62
CA VAL A 343 -28.41 1.14 -2.06
C VAL A 343 -27.52 0.03 -2.63
N HIS A 344 -26.78 -0.66 -1.77
CA HIS A 344 -25.95 -1.81 -2.12
C HIS A 344 -25.97 -2.84 -1.00
N ARG A 345 -25.59 -4.10 -1.29
CA ARG A 345 -25.45 -5.15 -0.26
C ARG A 345 -24.53 -4.73 0.90
N SER A 346 -23.63 -3.78 0.65
CA SER A 346 -22.65 -3.27 1.60
C SER A 346 -22.76 -1.76 1.86
N HIS A 347 -23.81 -1.08 1.38
CA HIS A 347 -23.93 0.38 1.58
C HIS A 347 -25.36 0.79 1.92
N LEU A 348 -25.49 1.55 3.01
CA LEU A 348 -26.67 2.31 3.44
C LEU A 348 -26.34 3.81 3.33
N ILE A 349 -27.27 4.62 2.84
CA ILE A 349 -27.06 6.07 2.73
C ILE A 349 -28.21 6.83 3.38
N ASN A 350 -27.90 8.02 3.91
CA ASN A 350 -28.91 8.98 4.32
C ASN A 350 -29.39 9.78 3.10
N LEU A 351 -30.68 9.69 2.81
CA LEU A 351 -31.32 10.31 1.67
C LEU A 351 -31.27 11.84 1.72
N ASP A 352 -31.27 12.44 2.90
CA ASP A 352 -31.23 13.90 3.08
C ASP A 352 -29.84 14.48 2.81
N ARG A 353 -28.83 13.62 2.70
CA ARG A 353 -27.44 13.98 2.41
C ARG A 353 -27.02 13.66 0.97
N VAL A 354 -27.94 13.22 0.11
CA VAL A 354 -27.64 12.92 -1.30
C VAL A 354 -27.65 14.20 -2.13
N LYS A 355 -26.52 14.55 -2.74
CA LYS A 355 -26.39 15.71 -3.62
C LYS A 355 -26.89 15.41 -5.03
N CYS A 356 -26.41 14.31 -5.60
CA CYS A 356 -26.81 13.85 -6.94
C CYS A 356 -26.51 12.37 -7.13
N VAL A 357 -27.14 11.77 -8.15
CA VAL A 357 -26.87 10.39 -8.58
C VAL A 357 -26.43 10.44 -10.05
N ARG A 358 -25.25 9.89 -10.36
CA ARG A 358 -24.67 9.92 -11.71
C ARG A 358 -24.22 8.53 -12.16
N ARG A 359 -24.23 8.30 -13.46
CA ARG A 359 -23.60 7.11 -14.07
C ARG A 359 -22.10 7.36 -14.32
N ALA A 360 -21.26 6.45 -13.85
CA ALA A 360 -19.83 6.42 -14.08
C ALA A 360 -19.46 5.10 -14.78
N GLY A 361 -19.46 5.12 -16.12
CA GLY A 361 -19.34 3.91 -16.94
C GLY A 361 -20.56 2.99 -16.77
N ASP A 362 -20.34 1.70 -16.51
CA ASP A 362 -21.40 0.70 -16.27
C ASP A 362 -21.97 0.72 -14.83
N ASN A 363 -21.39 1.55 -13.95
CA ASN A 363 -21.75 1.64 -12.54
C ASN A 363 -22.50 2.94 -12.24
N THR A 364 -23.47 2.86 -11.32
CA THR A 364 -24.17 4.04 -10.81
C THR A 364 -23.58 4.43 -9.46
N ILE A 365 -23.30 5.72 -9.26
CA ILE A 365 -22.77 6.27 -8.02
C ILE A 365 -23.69 7.36 -7.49
N ALA A 366 -23.91 7.35 -6.17
CA ALA A 366 -24.54 8.45 -5.44
C ALA A 366 -23.43 9.32 -4.82
N GLU A 367 -23.49 10.63 -5.02
CA GLU A 367 -22.59 11.60 -4.42
C GLU A 367 -23.26 12.23 -3.21
N LEU A 368 -22.60 12.16 -2.06
CA LEU A 368 -23.12 12.69 -0.80
C LEU A 368 -22.60 14.11 -0.58
N THR A 369 -23.49 15.01 -0.16
CA THR A 369 -23.16 16.35 0.34
C THR A 369 -22.29 16.18 1.58
N GLY A 370 -21.16 16.88 1.70
CA GLY A 370 -20.26 16.82 2.85
C GLY A 370 -19.04 17.72 2.64
N LEU A 371 -18.28 18.00 3.70
CA LEU A 371 -17.00 18.74 3.61
C LEU A 371 -15.95 17.93 2.83
N LEU A 372 -16.07 16.60 2.84
CA LEU A 372 -15.38 15.66 1.96
C LEU A 372 -16.43 14.89 1.11
N PRO A 373 -16.59 15.19 -0.18
CA PRO A 373 -17.58 14.52 -1.02
C PRO A 373 -17.22 13.03 -1.17
N ARG A 374 -18.15 12.15 -0.74
CA ARG A 374 -17.99 10.69 -0.83
C ARG A 374 -18.92 10.15 -1.92
N THR A 375 -18.40 9.23 -2.72
CA THR A 375 -19.18 8.53 -3.74
C THR A 375 -19.50 7.11 -3.26
N VAL A 376 -20.77 6.71 -3.35
CA VAL A 376 -21.27 5.42 -2.89
C VAL A 376 -21.83 4.64 -4.08
N PRO A 377 -21.42 3.37 -4.32
CA PRO A 377 -21.94 2.58 -5.41
C PRO A 377 -23.40 2.17 -5.16
N VAL A 378 -24.24 2.29 -6.19
CA VAL A 378 -25.66 1.93 -6.17
C VAL A 378 -25.88 0.70 -7.05
N SER A 379 -26.53 -0.33 -6.51
CA SER A 379 -26.86 -1.54 -7.26
C SER A 379 -27.93 -1.29 -8.33
N ARG A 380 -27.87 -2.04 -9.44
CA ARG A 380 -28.84 -1.93 -10.55
C ARG A 380 -30.29 -2.16 -10.10
N ALA A 381 -30.49 -3.08 -9.15
CA ALA A 381 -31.82 -3.39 -8.59
C ALA A 381 -32.39 -2.25 -7.73
N LYS A 382 -31.55 -1.54 -6.98
CA LYS A 382 -31.97 -0.45 -6.08
C LYS A 382 -31.94 0.95 -6.73
N PHE A 383 -31.48 1.07 -7.96
CA PHE A 383 -31.41 2.35 -8.67
C PHE A 383 -32.80 2.97 -8.90
N ASN A 384 -33.77 2.18 -9.38
CA ASN A 384 -35.11 2.69 -9.65
C ASN A 384 -35.82 3.13 -8.36
N GLU A 385 -35.65 2.36 -7.29
CA GLU A 385 -36.17 2.67 -5.95
C GLU A 385 -35.57 3.97 -5.40
N LEU A 386 -34.24 4.13 -5.45
CA LEU A 386 -33.57 5.36 -5.04
C LEU A 386 -34.05 6.57 -5.85
N ARG A 387 -34.21 6.42 -7.16
CA ARG A 387 -34.67 7.51 -8.03
C ARG A 387 -36.10 7.93 -7.69
N THR A 388 -37.02 6.98 -7.51
CA THR A 388 -38.41 7.25 -7.14
C THR A 388 -38.51 7.94 -5.78
N VAL A 389 -37.74 7.49 -4.79
CA VAL A 389 -37.72 8.08 -3.44
C VAL A 389 -37.19 9.52 -3.46
N LEU A 390 -36.12 9.80 -4.20
CA LEU A 390 -35.59 11.15 -4.36
C LEU A 390 -36.56 12.07 -5.12
N GLN A 391 -37.19 11.57 -6.20
CA GLN A 391 -38.18 12.35 -6.97
C GLN A 391 -39.40 12.73 -6.14
N ASN A 392 -39.95 11.78 -5.36
CA ASN A 392 -41.10 12.04 -4.50
C ASN A 392 -40.78 13.05 -3.38
N ARG A 393 -39.54 13.06 -2.87
CA ARG A 393 -39.09 14.04 -1.87
C ARG A 393 -38.81 15.43 -2.45
N THR A 394 -38.42 15.52 -3.72
CA THR A 394 -38.23 16.81 -4.39
C THR A 394 -39.57 17.50 -4.67
N MET A 395 -40.67 16.75 -4.77
CA MET A 395 -42.03 17.29 -4.98
C MET A 395 -42.80 17.64 -3.70
N THR A 396 -42.31 17.25 -2.52
CA THR A 396 -42.95 17.53 -1.22
C THR A 396 -42.27 18.65 -0.43
N GLY A 397 -41.30 19.34 -1.04
CA GLY A 397 -40.50 20.39 -0.44
C GLY A 397 -40.67 21.76 -1.10
N ASP A 398 -41.91 22.15 -1.40
CA ASP A 398 -42.32 23.54 -1.66
C ASP A 398 -43.29 24.01 -0.56
#